data_AF-A0A2D5JMV9-F1
#
_entry.id   AF-A0A2D5JMV9-F1
#
_cell.length_a   1.000
_cell.length_b   1.000
_cell.length_c   1.000
_cell.angle_alpha   90.00
_cell.angle_beta   90.00
_cell.angle_gamma   90.00
#
_symmetry.space_group_name_H-M   'P 1'
#
loop_
_entity.id
_entity.type
_entity.pdbx_description
1 polymer ?
#
loop_
_entity_poly.entity_id
_entity_poly.type
_entity_poly.pdbx_seq_one_letter_code
_entity_poly.pdbx_strand_id
1 'polypeptide(L)'
;IDIIKIKGFKLNDIKFWSLMHIQLFQHNYEKIYTSLQIPTLYIIGEKDKYVNPTTEVSRLQKIKNPLITIKVMMGLDHYLTQISQSSEIYNIDTSATKTIMNWIEKI
;
A
#
# COMPACT_ATOMS: atom_id res chain seq x y z
N ILE A 1 -14.21 5.57 -16.29
CA ILE A 1 -15.42 6.44 -16.22
C ILE A 1 -16.66 5.67 -16.65
N ASP A 2 -16.59 4.88 -17.72
CA ASP A 2 -17.76 4.16 -18.25
C ASP A 2 -18.32 3.09 -17.31
N ILE A 3 -17.47 2.34 -16.60
CA ILE A 3 -17.89 1.35 -15.60
C ILE A 3 -18.72 1.96 -14.45
N ILE A 4 -18.39 3.20 -14.05
CA ILE A 4 -19.09 3.92 -12.96
C ILE A 4 -20.50 4.33 -13.43
N LYS A 5 -20.61 4.83 -14.66
CA LYS A 5 -21.88 5.19 -15.28
C LYS A 5 -22.80 3.98 -15.50
N ILE A 6 -22.24 2.86 -15.98
CA ILE A 6 -22.99 1.62 -16.23
C ILE A 6 -23.61 1.04 -14.95
N LYS A 7 -22.95 1.21 -13.80
CA LYS A 7 -23.45 0.72 -12.50
C LYS A 7 -24.34 1.71 -11.74
N GLY A 8 -24.69 2.86 -12.33
CA GLY A 8 -25.59 3.84 -11.72
C GLY A 8 -25.00 4.65 -10.55
N PHE A 9 -23.68 4.61 -10.35
CA PHE A 9 -23.01 5.43 -9.34
C PHE A 9 -22.87 6.87 -9.86
N LYS A 10 -23.34 7.88 -9.10
CA LYS A 10 -22.95 9.26 -9.37
C LYS A 10 -21.57 9.48 -8.74
N LEU A 11 -20.63 10.11 -9.45
CA LEU A 11 -19.30 10.41 -8.91
C LEU A 11 -19.37 11.16 -7.57
N ASN A 12 -20.40 12.01 -7.40
CA ASN A 12 -20.65 12.78 -6.18
C ASN A 12 -21.12 11.91 -4.99
N ASP A 13 -21.58 10.69 -5.23
CA ASP A 13 -21.98 9.74 -4.17
C ASP A 13 -20.76 9.03 -3.56
N ILE A 14 -19.61 9.10 -4.23
CA ILE A 14 -18.35 8.54 -3.76
C ILE A 14 -17.70 9.52 -2.79
N LYS A 15 -18.25 9.61 -1.57
CA LYS A 15 -17.74 10.46 -0.46
C LYS A 15 -16.27 10.22 -0.07
N PHE A 16 -15.67 9.14 -0.55
CA PHE A 16 -14.35 8.66 -0.13
C PHE A 16 -13.19 9.38 -0.83
N TRP A 17 -13.36 9.84 -2.07
CA TRP A 17 -12.25 10.43 -2.83
C TRP A 17 -12.25 11.95 -2.69
N SER A 18 -11.59 12.46 -1.65
CA SER A 18 -11.23 13.87 -1.63
C SER A 18 -10.29 14.20 -2.81
N LEU A 19 -10.21 15.47 -3.21
CA LEU A 19 -9.27 15.92 -4.26
C LEU A 19 -7.83 15.45 -3.99
N MET A 20 -7.44 15.35 -2.71
CA MET A 20 -6.16 14.81 -2.28
C MET A 20 -5.98 13.33 -2.69
N HIS A 21 -6.99 12.48 -2.52
CA HIS A 21 -6.90 11.06 -2.95
C HIS A 21 -6.73 10.93 -4.46
N ILE A 22 -7.41 11.78 -5.23
CA ILE A 22 -7.30 11.80 -6.69
C ILE A 22 -5.90 12.25 -7.11
N GLN A 23 -5.35 13.28 -6.47
CA GLN A 23 -4.01 13.78 -6.76
C GLN A 23 -2.92 12.76 -6.41
N LEU A 24 -3.03 12.09 -5.26
CA LEU A 24 -2.09 11.03 -4.86
C LEU A 24 -2.12 9.86 -5.83
N PHE A 25 -3.30 9.44 -6.28
CA PHE A 25 -3.43 8.33 -7.25
C PHE A 25 -2.88 8.69 -8.63
N GLN A 26 -3.00 9.96 -9.04
CA GLN A 26 -2.49 10.44 -10.33
C GLN A 26 -0.98 10.67 -10.35
N HIS A 27 -0.34 10.77 -9.19
CA HIS A 27 1.08 11.11 -9.11
C HIS A 27 1.96 9.89 -9.44
N ASN A 28 2.84 10.03 -10.42
CA ASN A 28 3.78 8.97 -10.77
C ASN A 28 5.03 9.04 -9.87
N TYR A 29 5.10 8.14 -8.90
CA TYR A 29 6.25 8.00 -7.98
C TYR A 29 7.41 7.14 -8.52
N GLU A 30 7.34 6.63 -9.76
CA GLU A 30 8.37 5.74 -10.33
C GLU A 30 9.77 6.37 -10.35
N LYS A 31 9.87 7.67 -10.65
CA LYS A 31 11.13 8.40 -10.60
C LYS A 31 11.74 8.38 -9.19
N ILE A 32 10.90 8.53 -8.15
CA ILE A 32 11.34 8.52 -6.76
C ILE A 32 11.92 7.15 -6.40
N TYR A 33 11.20 6.06 -6.71
CA TYR A 33 11.70 4.70 -6.45
C TYR A 33 12.98 4.38 -7.22
N THR A 34 13.11 4.89 -8.45
CA THR A 34 14.31 4.67 -9.28
C THR A 34 15.54 5.41 -8.74
N SER A 35 15.37 6.65 -8.29
CA SER A 35 16.47 7.49 -7.81
C SER A 35 16.77 7.35 -6.32
N LEU A 36 16.08 6.44 -5.61
CA LEU A 36 16.16 6.33 -4.16
C LEU A 36 17.53 5.78 -3.73
N GLN A 37 18.24 6.50 -2.84
CA GLN A 37 19.61 6.20 -2.42
C GLN A 37 19.72 5.77 -0.94
N ILE A 38 18.61 5.66 -0.22
CA ILE A 38 18.57 5.30 1.19
C ILE A 38 17.90 3.92 1.31
N PRO A 39 18.41 2.98 2.13
CA PRO A 39 17.71 1.72 2.38
C PRO A 39 16.26 1.97 2.77
N THR A 40 15.31 1.35 2.05
CA THR A 40 13.88 1.59 2.21
C THR A 40 13.11 0.29 2.28
N LEU A 41 12.27 0.17 3.30
CA LEU A 41 11.29 -0.91 3.41
C LEU A 41 9.97 -0.48 2.77
N TYR A 42 9.56 -1.21 1.74
CA TYR A 42 8.20 -1.19 1.24
C TYR A 42 7.44 -2.38 1.81
N ILE A 43 6.43 -2.13 2.63
CA ILE A 43 5.61 -3.16 3.29
C ILE A 43 4.14 -2.98 2.93
N ILE A 44 3.45 -4.07 2.58
CA ILE A 44 2.05 -4.05 2.16
C ILE A 44 1.32 -5.33 2.62
N GLY A 45 0.05 -5.21 3.00
CA GLY A 45 -0.82 -6.34 3.32
C GLY A 45 -1.32 -7.05 2.06
N GLU A 46 -1.29 -8.38 2.05
CA GLU A 46 -1.79 -9.20 0.95
C GLU A 46 -3.30 -9.00 0.67
N LYS A 47 -4.07 -8.69 1.72
CA LYS A 47 -5.53 -8.53 1.67
C LYS A 47 -5.98 -7.07 1.64
N ASP A 48 -5.09 -6.14 1.25
CA ASP A 48 -5.46 -4.74 1.04
C ASP A 48 -6.60 -4.63 0.02
N LYS A 49 -7.65 -3.91 0.39
CA LYS A 49 -8.87 -3.70 -0.42
C LYS A 49 -8.88 -2.34 -1.11
N TYR A 50 -8.00 -1.42 -0.71
CA TYR A 50 -7.92 -0.07 -1.26
C TYR A 50 -6.80 0.04 -2.30
N VAL A 51 -5.73 -0.73 -2.13
CA VAL A 51 -4.60 -0.84 -3.07
C VAL A 51 -4.46 -2.29 -3.52
N ASN A 52 -4.12 -2.54 -4.79
CA ASN A 52 -3.88 -3.90 -5.30
C ASN A 52 -2.43 -4.34 -5.03
N PRO A 53 -2.18 -5.25 -4.05
CA PRO A 53 -0.81 -5.56 -3.64
C PRO A 53 0.00 -6.23 -4.73
N THR A 54 -0.63 -7.14 -5.49
CA THR A 54 0.03 -7.87 -6.59
C THR A 54 0.55 -6.92 -7.66
N THR A 55 -0.27 -5.94 -8.04
CA THR A 55 0.07 -4.97 -9.09
C THR A 55 1.19 -4.04 -8.62
N GLU A 56 1.08 -3.50 -7.39
CA GLU A 56 2.09 -2.59 -6.84
C GLU A 56 3.44 -3.27 -6.64
N VAL A 57 3.46 -4.48 -6.07
CA VAL A 57 4.70 -5.24 -5.87
C VAL A 57 5.34 -5.58 -7.21
N SER A 58 4.56 -6.02 -8.21
CA SER A 58 5.07 -6.32 -9.54
C SER A 58 5.68 -5.09 -10.21
N ARG A 59 5.08 -3.90 -10.03
CA ARG A 59 5.61 -2.64 -10.55
C ARG A 59 6.93 -2.29 -9.87
N LEU A 60 6.99 -2.34 -8.54
CA LEU A 60 8.19 -2.00 -7.77
C LEU A 60 9.36 -2.96 -8.05
N GLN A 61 9.09 -4.25 -8.20
CA GLN A 61 10.10 -5.27 -8.57
C GLN A 61 10.73 -5.00 -9.95
N LYS A 62 9.98 -4.44 -10.91
CA LYS A 62 10.51 -4.10 -12.24
C LYS A 62 11.52 -2.95 -12.22
N ILE A 63 11.43 -2.07 -11.22
CA ILE A 63 12.37 -0.95 -11.04
C ILE A 63 13.77 -1.47 -10.67
N LYS A 64 13.86 -2.65 -10.04
CA LYS A 64 15.12 -3.33 -9.67
C LYS A 64 16.08 -2.45 -8.84
N ASN A 65 15.57 -1.52 -8.03
CA ASN A 65 16.41 -0.76 -7.10
C ASN A 65 16.81 -1.68 -5.93
N PRO A 66 18.11 -1.99 -5.74
CA PRO A 66 18.58 -2.92 -4.70
C PRO A 66 18.43 -2.37 -3.28
N LEU A 67 18.21 -1.06 -3.11
CA LEU A 67 18.01 -0.42 -1.81
C LEU A 67 16.57 -0.53 -1.31
N ILE A 68 15.67 -1.08 -2.11
CA ILE A 68 14.26 -1.27 -1.74
C ILE A 68 14.04 -2.74 -1.35
N THR A 69 13.77 -2.96 -0.07
CA THR A 69 13.30 -4.25 0.44
C THR A 69 11.78 -4.29 0.37
N ILE A 70 11.23 -5.27 -0.34
CA ILE A 70 9.79 -5.45 -0.50
C ILE A 70 9.30 -6.56 0.45
N LYS A 71 8.27 -6.28 1.24
CA LYS A 71 7.61 -7.25 2.13
C LYS A 71 6.11 -7.26 1.91
N VAL A 72 5.59 -8.42 1.49
CA VAL A 72 4.16 -8.69 1.42
C VAL A 72 3.76 -9.47 2.66
N MET A 73 2.86 -8.91 3.45
CA MET A 73 2.39 -9.49 4.70
C MET A 73 1.14 -10.31 4.45
N MET A 74 1.31 -11.63 4.45
CA MET A 74 0.23 -12.59 4.20
C MET A 74 -0.91 -12.43 5.21
N GLY A 75 -2.14 -12.41 4.73
CA GLY A 75 -3.32 -12.30 5.58
C GLY A 75 -3.62 -10.92 6.16
N LEU A 76 -2.73 -9.93 6.01
CA LEU A 76 -2.92 -8.58 6.52
C LEU A 76 -3.60 -7.67 5.51
N ASP A 77 -4.37 -6.70 6.00
CA ASP A 77 -5.08 -5.70 5.21
C ASP A 77 -4.28 -4.40 5.01
N HIS A 78 -4.97 -3.33 4.58
CA HIS A 78 -4.37 -2.01 4.34
C HIS A 78 -3.67 -1.42 5.56
N TYR A 79 -4.20 -1.69 6.76
CA TYR A 79 -3.65 -1.18 8.01
C TYR A 79 -2.60 -2.12 8.60
N LEU A 80 -2.16 -3.13 7.84
CA LEU A 80 -1.30 -4.21 8.31
C LEU A 80 -1.91 -4.94 9.51
N THR A 81 -3.23 -5.16 9.48
CA THR A 81 -3.98 -5.88 10.52
C THR A 81 -4.70 -7.10 9.94
N GLN A 82 -5.04 -8.08 10.76
CA GLN A 82 -5.96 -9.15 10.37
C GLN A 82 -7.41 -8.64 10.50
N ILE A 83 -8.21 -8.88 9.48
CA ILE A 83 -9.59 -8.38 9.30
C ILE A 83 -10.38 -8.26 10.63
N SER A 84 -10.81 -7.02 10.94
CA SER A 84 -11.90 -6.65 11.86
C SER A 84 -11.78 -6.98 13.36
N GLN A 85 -10.60 -6.86 13.98
CA GLN A 85 -10.51 -6.69 15.44
C GLN A 85 -10.42 -5.19 15.75
N SER A 86 -11.56 -4.55 16.02
CA SER A 86 -12.05 -4.20 17.37
C SER A 86 -11.20 -3.13 18.07
N SER A 87 -11.81 -1.94 18.21
CA SER A 87 -11.41 -0.76 19.01
C SER A 87 -10.04 -0.11 18.82
N GLU A 88 -9.05 -0.78 18.24
CA GLU A 88 -7.65 -0.30 18.22
C GLU A 88 -7.09 -0.23 16.79
N ILE A 89 -7.74 0.55 15.93
CA ILE A 89 -7.35 0.77 14.51
C ILE A 89 -5.91 1.31 14.31
N TYR A 90 -5.21 1.66 15.38
CA TYR A 90 -3.83 2.16 15.35
C TYR A 90 -2.79 1.06 15.61
N ASN A 91 -3.21 -0.13 16.04
CA ASN A 91 -2.31 -1.24 16.32
C ASN A 91 -2.18 -2.12 15.08
N ILE A 92 -0.97 -2.18 14.52
CA ILE A 92 -0.64 -3.14 13.45
C ILE A 92 -0.41 -4.53 14.04
N ASP A 93 -0.56 -5.57 13.21
CA ASP A 93 -0.31 -6.95 13.61
C ASP A 93 1.14 -7.12 14.08
N THR A 94 1.34 -7.89 15.16
CA THR A 94 2.67 -8.12 15.74
C THR A 94 3.69 -8.70 14.74
N SER A 95 3.25 -9.44 13.73
CA SER A 95 4.10 -9.94 12.64
C SER A 95 4.63 -8.80 11.76
N ALA A 96 3.82 -7.77 11.51
CA ALA A 96 4.25 -6.58 10.79
C ALA A 96 5.26 -5.79 11.63
N THR A 97 4.97 -5.57 12.92
CA THR A 97 5.92 -4.93 13.86
C THR A 97 7.26 -5.66 13.88
N LYS A 98 7.26 -6.99 14.05
CA LYS A 98 8.49 -7.79 14.04
C LYS A 98 9.24 -7.68 12.72
N THR A 99 8.53 -7.65 11.59
CA THR A 99 9.14 -7.49 10.27
C THR A 99 9.87 -6.16 10.15
N ILE A 100 9.26 -5.08 10.62
CA ILE A 100 9.85 -3.74 10.63
C ILE A 100 11.08 -3.71 11.54
N MET A 101 10.96 -4.16 12.78
CA MET A 101 12.07 -4.16 13.74
C MET A 101 13.25 -5.00 13.25
N ASN A 102 13.00 -6.21 12.76
CA ASN A 102 14.03 -7.08 12.20
C ASN A 102 14.67 -6.49 10.94
N TRP A 103 13.96 -5.64 10.20
CA TRP A 103 14.55 -4.94 9.06
C TRP A 103 15.45 -3.82 9.55
N ILE A 104 15.00 -2.98 10.48
CA ILE A 104 15.76 -1.88 11.10
C ILE A 104 17.06 -2.37 11.72
N GLU A 105 17.04 -3.49 12.43
CA GLU A 105 18.24 -4.06 13.06
C GLU A 105 19.30 -4.56 12.06
N LYS A 106 18.95 -4.69 10.77
CA LYS A 106 19.83 -5.25 9.72
C LYS A 106 20.32 -4.21 8.71
N ILE A 107 19.90 -2.96 8.85
CA ILE A 107 20.34 -1.84 8.00
C ILE A 107 21.63 -1.26 8.58
#